data_AF-A0A7D6VT85-F1
#
_entry.id   AF-A0A7D6VT85-F1
#
_cell.length_a   1.000
_cell.length_b   1.000
_cell.length_c   1.000
_cell.angle_alpha   90.00
_cell.angle_beta   90.00
_cell.angle_gamma   90.00
#
_symmetry.space_group_name_H-M   'P 1'
#
loop_
_entity.id
_entity.type
_entity.pdbx_description
1 polymer ?
#
loop_
_entity_poly.entity_id
_entity_poly.type
_entity_poly.pdbx_seq_one_letter_code
_entity_poly.pdbx_strand_id
1 'polypeptide(L)'
;MNRKSIAYTGISLCSAFILVTFMLVVTSSKIWLTAFEIITMISGVFMVLLILFLPSSENEVTKPYRIVSVVFVTGNMILTNVTHFVNLAVTEKLIKSGINIPDYFQIGKWPSIEMAIDYLAWGMFMGLAFLASFMFIPKEKGYKNLKYTLLICGILCVSGFLGAMINENLWYLAPMGYGVGTIVICIELLVIEKISKDSIMTIKSS
;
A
#
# COMPACT_ATOMS: atom_id res chain seq x y z
N MET A 1 -6.11 -14.71 10.74
CA MET A 1 -4.67 -14.81 10.41
C MET A 1 -3.85 -14.30 11.61
N ASN A 2 -2.68 -14.86 11.89
CA ASN A 2 -1.76 -14.29 12.88
C ASN A 2 -0.92 -13.18 12.21
N ARG A 3 -0.44 -12.18 12.97
CA ARG A 3 0.40 -11.06 12.49
C ARG A 3 1.62 -11.55 11.69
N LYS A 4 2.30 -12.61 12.14
CA LYS A 4 3.38 -13.28 11.40
C LYS A 4 2.98 -13.66 9.98
N SER A 5 1.79 -14.25 9.82
CA SER A 5 1.30 -14.66 8.50
C SER A 5 1.11 -13.45 7.59
N ILE A 6 0.53 -12.36 8.10
CA ILE A 6 0.29 -11.14 7.31
C ILE A 6 1.61 -10.50 6.91
N ALA A 7 2.59 -10.45 7.80
CA ALA A 7 3.89 -9.89 7.48
C ALA A 7 4.62 -10.70 6.39
N TYR A 8 4.61 -12.04 6.46
CA TYR A 8 5.17 -12.85 5.37
C TYR A 8 4.41 -12.71 4.07
N THR A 9 3.07 -12.68 4.12
CA THR A 9 2.25 -12.43 2.94
C THR A 9 2.59 -11.07 2.32
N GLY A 10 2.78 -10.03 3.14
CA GLY A 10 3.15 -8.71 2.67
C GLY A 10 4.52 -8.67 2.00
N ILE A 11 5.54 -9.26 2.64
CA ILE A 11 6.87 -9.37 2.03
C ILE A 11 6.80 -10.12 0.69
N SER A 12 6.12 -11.27 0.67
CA SER A 12 5.94 -12.07 -0.55
C SER A 12 5.21 -11.29 -1.64
N LEU A 13 4.17 -10.54 -1.30
CA LEU A 13 3.38 -9.77 -2.25
C LEU A 13 4.16 -8.58 -2.80
N CYS A 14 4.89 -7.85 -1.96
CA CYS A 14 5.77 -6.78 -2.39
C CYS A 14 6.90 -7.30 -3.29
N SER A 15 7.52 -8.45 -2.96
CA SER A 15 8.53 -9.08 -3.82
C SER A 15 7.95 -9.48 -5.18
N ALA A 16 6.75 -10.06 -5.20
CA ALA A 16 6.06 -10.41 -6.44
C ALA A 16 5.69 -9.16 -7.25
N PHE A 17 5.23 -8.08 -6.60
CA PHE A 17 4.92 -6.81 -7.24
C PHE A 17 6.15 -6.20 -7.91
N ILE A 18 7.29 -6.17 -7.21
CA ILE A 18 8.56 -5.67 -7.75
C ILE A 18 9.00 -6.51 -8.95
N LEU A 19 8.91 -7.85 -8.85
CA LEU A 19 9.24 -8.75 -9.95
C LEU A 19 8.37 -8.49 -11.18
N VAL A 20 7.04 -8.42 -11.00
CA VAL A 20 6.08 -8.17 -12.08
C VAL A 20 6.34 -6.81 -12.72
N THR A 21 6.56 -5.78 -11.91
CA THR A 21 6.86 -4.42 -12.40
C THR A 21 8.17 -4.40 -13.18
N PHE A 22 9.22 -5.05 -12.67
CA PHE A 22 10.50 -5.16 -13.37
C PHE A 22 10.34 -5.87 -14.72
N MET A 23 9.65 -7.00 -14.75
CA MET A 23 9.40 -7.74 -15.99
C MET A 23 8.54 -6.95 -16.97
N LEU A 24 7.55 -6.21 -16.50
CA LEU A 24 6.75 -5.30 -17.33
C LEU A 24 7.63 -4.23 -17.98
N VAL A 25 8.48 -3.56 -17.21
CA VAL A 25 9.37 -2.51 -17.71
C VAL A 25 10.39 -3.05 -18.72
N VAL A 26 10.97 -4.22 -18.46
CA VAL A 26 12.00 -4.82 -19.33
C VAL A 26 11.41 -5.34 -20.64
N THR A 27 10.23 -5.95 -20.59
CA THR A 27 9.65 -6.66 -21.75
C THR A 27 8.60 -5.86 -22.52
N SER A 28 8.00 -4.85 -21.89
CA SER A 28 6.83 -4.11 -22.39
C SER A 28 5.71 -5.03 -22.91
N SER A 29 5.59 -6.25 -22.35
CA SER A 29 4.63 -7.24 -22.84
C SER A 29 3.24 -7.07 -22.23
N LYS A 30 2.20 -7.37 -23.01
CA LYS A 30 0.80 -7.34 -22.55
C LYS A 30 0.49 -8.33 -21.42
N ILE A 31 1.21 -9.45 -21.36
CA ILE A 31 1.05 -10.44 -20.29
C ILE A 31 1.49 -9.87 -18.95
N TRP A 32 2.64 -9.20 -18.92
CA TRP A 32 3.15 -8.56 -17.72
C TRP A 32 2.31 -7.36 -17.31
N LEU A 33 1.67 -6.66 -18.26
CA LEU A 33 0.69 -5.62 -17.94
C LEU A 33 -0.52 -6.22 -17.22
N THR A 34 -1.11 -7.30 -17.76
CA THR A 34 -2.25 -7.97 -17.11
C THR A 34 -1.87 -8.50 -15.71
N ALA A 35 -0.67 -9.04 -15.56
CA ALA A 35 -0.16 -9.48 -14.26
C ALA A 35 0.00 -8.31 -13.28
N PHE A 36 0.48 -7.15 -13.76
CA PHE A 36 0.61 -5.92 -12.99
C PHE A 36 -0.74 -5.43 -12.47
N GLU A 37 -1.75 -5.35 -13.33
CA GLU A 37 -3.11 -4.96 -12.94
C GLU A 37 -3.66 -5.87 -11.81
N ILE A 38 -3.54 -7.20 -11.99
CA ILE A 38 -4.05 -8.18 -11.03
C ILE A 38 -3.31 -8.08 -9.68
N ILE A 39 -1.97 -7.99 -9.70
CA ILE A 39 -1.20 -7.93 -8.46
C ILE A 39 -1.43 -6.62 -7.71
N THR A 40 -1.67 -5.50 -8.40
CA THR A 40 -2.01 -4.22 -7.76
C THR A 40 -3.38 -4.27 -7.11
N MET A 41 -4.37 -4.91 -7.74
CA MET A 41 -5.68 -5.14 -7.11
C MET A 41 -5.58 -5.99 -5.84
N ILE A 42 -4.83 -7.10 -5.91
CA ILE A 42 -4.57 -7.96 -4.74
C ILE A 42 -3.84 -7.17 -3.64
N SER A 43 -2.90 -6.31 -4.02
CA SER A 43 -2.18 -5.43 -3.09
C SER A 43 -3.11 -4.46 -2.38
N GLY A 44 -4.07 -3.86 -3.09
CA GLY A 44 -5.10 -3.00 -2.47
C GLY A 44 -5.86 -3.72 -1.35
N VAL A 45 -6.30 -4.97 -1.60
CA VAL A 45 -7.00 -5.79 -0.59
C VAL A 45 -6.07 -6.15 0.57
N PHE A 46 -4.83 -6.50 0.27
CA PHE A 46 -3.83 -6.82 1.28
C PHE A 46 -3.54 -5.63 2.21
N MET A 47 -3.46 -4.41 1.69
CA MET A 47 -3.20 -3.22 2.51
C MET A 47 -4.28 -3.01 3.57
N VAL A 48 -5.55 -3.30 3.26
CA VAL A 48 -6.64 -3.28 4.25
C VAL A 48 -6.37 -4.28 5.37
N LEU A 49 -5.98 -5.52 5.02
CA LEU A 49 -5.63 -6.54 6.01
C LEU A 49 -4.42 -6.12 6.85
N LEU A 50 -3.39 -5.55 6.24
CA LEU A 50 -2.21 -5.07 6.95
C LEU A 50 -2.59 -4.04 8.02
N ILE A 51 -3.36 -3.01 7.64
CA ILE A 51 -3.81 -1.95 8.56
C ILE A 51 -4.69 -2.52 9.69
N LEU A 52 -5.61 -3.43 9.37
CA LEU A 52 -6.50 -4.05 10.38
C LEU A 52 -5.72 -4.80 11.46
N PHE A 53 -4.59 -5.39 11.09
CA PHE A 53 -3.75 -6.21 11.97
C PHE A 53 -2.56 -5.48 12.60
N LEU A 54 -2.39 -4.20 12.30
CA LEU A 54 -1.45 -3.35 13.02
C LEU A 54 -1.75 -3.39 14.54
N PRO A 55 -0.72 -3.32 15.39
CA PRO A 55 -0.92 -3.22 16.83
C PRO A 55 -1.70 -1.94 17.15
N SER A 56 -2.68 -2.05 18.04
CA SER A 56 -3.56 -0.94 18.44
C SER A 56 -3.42 -0.72 19.93
N SER A 57 -3.39 0.54 20.36
CA SER A 57 -3.62 0.87 21.77
C SER A 57 -5.06 0.54 22.14
N GLU A 58 -5.30 0.10 23.37
CA GLU A 58 -6.65 -0.15 23.91
C GLU A 58 -7.33 1.15 24.39
N ASN A 59 -6.72 2.31 24.15
CA ASN A 59 -7.24 3.59 24.59
C ASN A 59 -8.39 4.09 23.67
N GLU A 60 -9.56 4.37 24.25
CA GLU A 60 -10.72 4.94 23.55
C GLU A 60 -10.40 6.24 22.81
N VAL A 61 -9.43 7.04 23.27
CA VAL A 61 -8.96 8.27 22.60
C VAL A 61 -8.34 7.96 21.22
N THR A 62 -7.74 6.78 21.04
CA THR A 62 -7.05 6.40 19.80
C THR A 62 -7.94 5.68 18.78
N LYS A 63 -9.11 5.21 19.23
CA LYS A 63 -10.07 4.45 18.43
C LYS A 63 -10.59 5.18 17.19
N PRO A 64 -10.89 6.50 17.23
CA PRO A 64 -11.29 7.24 16.03
C PRO A 64 -10.21 7.20 14.94
N TYR A 65 -8.93 7.33 15.30
CA TYR A 65 -7.83 7.27 14.33
C TYR A 65 -7.73 5.90 13.65
N ARG A 66 -8.02 4.81 14.38
CA ARG A 66 -8.08 3.47 13.78
C ARG A 66 -9.21 3.38 12.75
N ILE A 67 -10.39 3.90 13.06
CA ILE A 67 -11.53 3.93 12.13
C ILE A 67 -11.17 4.75 10.89
N VAL A 68 -10.62 5.96 11.09
CA VAL A 68 -10.18 6.84 10.00
C VAL A 68 -9.17 6.14 9.09
N SER A 69 -8.18 5.46 9.68
CA SER A 69 -7.18 4.69 8.93
C SER A 69 -7.82 3.60 8.08
N VAL A 70 -8.74 2.81 8.65
CA VAL A 70 -9.46 1.75 7.95
C VAL A 70 -10.32 2.30 6.82
N VAL A 71 -11.02 3.42 7.03
CA VAL A 71 -11.82 4.08 5.98
C VAL A 71 -10.94 4.51 4.82
N PHE A 72 -9.81 5.17 5.10
CA PHE A 72 -8.90 5.63 4.05
C PHE A 72 -8.24 4.48 3.28
N VAL A 73 -7.75 3.43 3.95
CA VAL A 73 -7.16 2.28 3.23
C VAL A 73 -8.21 1.50 2.43
N THR A 74 -9.46 1.45 2.91
CA THR A 74 -10.57 0.85 2.16
C THR A 74 -10.91 1.69 0.93
N GLY A 75 -10.91 3.02 1.05
CA GLY A 75 -11.04 3.93 -0.09
C GLY A 75 -9.93 3.73 -1.12
N ASN A 76 -8.66 3.62 -0.67
CA ASN A 76 -7.53 3.26 -1.54
C ASN A 76 -7.78 1.95 -2.28
N MET A 77 -8.19 0.89 -1.58
CA MET A 77 -8.50 -0.41 -2.18
C MET A 77 -9.62 -0.30 -3.22
N ILE A 78 -10.71 0.41 -2.93
CA ILE A 78 -11.83 0.57 -3.85
C ILE A 78 -11.38 1.29 -5.11
N LEU A 79 -10.69 2.44 -4.98
CA LEU A 79 -10.21 3.22 -6.12
C LEU A 79 -9.26 2.39 -6.99
N THR A 80 -8.26 1.74 -6.37
CA THR A 80 -7.31 0.86 -7.05
C THR A 80 -8.03 -0.25 -7.81
N ASN A 81 -8.95 -0.96 -7.15
CA ASN A 81 -9.65 -2.08 -7.76
C ASN A 81 -10.57 -1.64 -8.89
N VAL A 82 -11.25 -0.51 -8.76
CA VAL A 82 -12.11 0.03 -9.82
C VAL A 82 -11.26 0.43 -11.02
N THR A 83 -10.18 1.18 -10.83
CA THR A 83 -9.29 1.62 -11.93
C THR A 83 -8.73 0.44 -12.70
N HIS A 84 -8.06 -0.50 -12.03
CA HIS A 84 -7.44 -1.64 -12.70
C HIS A 84 -8.46 -2.60 -13.31
N PHE A 85 -9.63 -2.77 -12.66
CA PHE A 85 -10.71 -3.56 -13.26
C PHE A 85 -11.27 -2.91 -14.51
N VAL A 86 -11.50 -1.59 -14.52
CA VAL A 86 -11.96 -0.86 -15.70
C VAL A 86 -10.94 -0.96 -16.82
N ASN A 87 -9.66 -0.78 -16.53
CA ASN A 87 -8.60 -0.94 -17.51
C ASN A 87 -8.61 -2.33 -18.15
N LEU A 88 -8.67 -3.40 -17.35
CA LEU A 88 -8.73 -4.79 -17.85
C LEU A 88 -10.04 -5.13 -18.58
N ALA A 89 -11.17 -4.70 -18.06
CA ALA A 89 -12.50 -5.12 -18.53
C ALA A 89 -13.00 -4.28 -19.70
N VAL A 90 -12.58 -3.02 -19.79
CA VAL A 90 -13.06 -2.03 -20.77
C VAL A 90 -11.91 -1.60 -21.68
N THR A 91 -10.92 -0.88 -21.15
CA THR A 91 -9.86 -0.22 -21.95
C THR A 91 -9.10 -1.24 -22.82
N GLU A 92 -8.56 -2.30 -22.21
CA GLU A 92 -7.83 -3.36 -22.90
C GLU A 92 -8.68 -4.13 -23.91
N LYS A 93 -9.97 -4.35 -23.62
CA LYS A 93 -10.87 -5.05 -24.56
C LYS A 93 -11.18 -4.19 -25.78
N LEU A 94 -11.41 -2.90 -25.59
CA LEU A 94 -11.67 -1.97 -26.68
C LEU A 94 -10.44 -1.83 -27.58
N ILE A 95 -9.25 -1.67 -26.99
CA ILE A 95 -7.98 -1.64 -27.73
C ILE A 95 -7.79 -2.93 -28.55
N LYS A 96 -8.09 -4.11 -27.97
CA LYS A 96 -8.01 -5.39 -28.69
C LYS A 96 -9.02 -5.51 -29.82
N SER A 97 -10.18 -4.84 -29.73
CA SER A 97 -11.16 -4.77 -30.81
C SER A 97 -10.81 -3.77 -31.92
N GLY A 98 -9.64 -3.12 -31.84
CA GLY A 98 -9.18 -2.15 -32.82
C GLY A 98 -9.73 -0.73 -32.61
N ILE A 99 -10.42 -0.48 -31.51
CA ILE A 99 -10.89 0.86 -31.14
C ILE A 99 -9.72 1.64 -30.57
N ASN A 100 -9.44 2.80 -31.16
CA ASN A 100 -8.43 3.71 -30.64
C ASN A 100 -8.96 4.45 -29.41
N ILE A 101 -8.42 4.14 -28.24
CA ILE A 101 -8.76 4.82 -26.98
C ILE A 101 -7.78 5.96 -26.76
N PRO A 102 -8.25 7.20 -26.51
CA PRO A 102 -7.34 8.31 -26.23
C PRO A 102 -6.43 8.05 -25.02
N ASP A 103 -5.17 8.51 -25.08
CA ASP A 103 -4.16 8.29 -24.05
C ASP A 103 -4.59 8.77 -22.65
N TYR A 104 -5.43 9.81 -22.56
CA TYR A 104 -5.91 10.34 -21.29
C TYR A 104 -6.94 9.43 -20.58
N PHE A 105 -7.37 8.33 -21.20
CA PHE A 105 -8.15 7.27 -20.57
C PHE A 105 -7.32 6.04 -20.18
N GLN A 106 -6.04 5.96 -20.55
CA GLN A 106 -5.23 4.75 -20.40
C GLN A 106 -4.28 4.82 -19.19
N ILE A 107 -4.18 3.71 -18.45
CA ILE A 107 -3.19 3.55 -17.38
C ILE A 107 -1.76 3.58 -17.94
N GLY A 108 -0.81 4.05 -17.11
CA GLY A 108 0.60 4.17 -17.49
C GLY A 108 0.91 5.33 -18.43
N LYS A 109 -0.09 6.15 -18.79
CA LYS A 109 0.08 7.41 -19.51
C LYS A 109 -0.23 8.57 -18.57
N TRP A 110 0.68 9.53 -18.46
CA TRP A 110 0.41 10.79 -17.77
C TRP A 110 0.34 11.93 -18.80
N PRO A 111 -0.66 12.82 -18.73
CA PRO A 111 -1.82 12.82 -17.83
C PRO A 111 -2.92 11.84 -18.30
N SER A 112 -3.51 11.08 -17.37
CA SER A 112 -4.71 10.26 -17.64
C SER A 112 -5.61 10.16 -16.42
N ILE A 113 -6.88 9.83 -16.66
CA ILE A 113 -7.90 9.62 -15.63
C ILE A 113 -7.48 8.46 -14.73
N GLU A 114 -7.06 7.33 -15.30
CA GLU A 114 -6.67 6.14 -14.54
C GLU A 114 -5.45 6.44 -13.66
N MET A 115 -4.42 7.12 -14.19
CA MET A 115 -3.26 7.52 -13.38
C MET A 115 -3.61 8.55 -12.30
N ALA A 116 -4.53 9.49 -12.57
CA ALA A 116 -4.96 10.46 -11.58
C ALA A 116 -5.70 9.81 -10.40
N ILE A 117 -6.53 8.79 -10.69
CA ILE A 117 -7.21 8.00 -9.66
C ILE A 117 -6.18 7.18 -8.85
N ASP A 118 -5.19 6.58 -9.50
CA ASP A 118 -4.11 5.87 -8.82
C ASP A 118 -3.28 6.80 -7.93
N TYR A 119 -3.00 8.03 -8.38
CA TYR A 119 -2.29 9.03 -7.59
C TYR A 119 -3.10 9.42 -6.35
N LEU A 120 -4.41 9.59 -6.50
CA LEU A 120 -5.33 9.85 -5.40
C LEU A 120 -5.37 8.68 -4.41
N ALA A 121 -5.47 7.45 -4.90
CA ALA A 121 -5.53 6.25 -4.08
C ALA A 121 -4.25 6.06 -3.26
N TRP A 122 -3.13 5.84 -3.95
CA TRP A 122 -1.87 5.44 -3.33
C TRP A 122 -1.09 6.61 -2.72
N GLY A 123 -1.32 7.83 -3.18
CA GLY A 123 -0.68 9.03 -2.63
C GLY A 123 -1.47 9.62 -1.47
N MET A 124 -2.73 10.02 -1.71
CA MET A 124 -3.53 10.70 -0.69
C MET A 124 -4.19 9.72 0.29
N PHE A 125 -5.01 8.79 -0.20
CA PHE A 125 -5.78 7.90 0.69
C PHE A 125 -4.85 6.99 1.50
N MET A 126 -3.88 6.35 0.85
CA MET A 126 -2.91 5.51 1.57
C MET A 126 -2.05 6.33 2.54
N GLY A 127 -1.63 7.53 2.14
CA GLY A 127 -0.87 8.44 3.00
C GLY A 127 -1.63 8.81 4.28
N LEU A 128 -2.90 9.21 4.15
CA LEU A 128 -3.77 9.51 5.28
C LEU A 128 -4.04 8.27 6.14
N ALA A 129 -4.16 7.08 5.54
CA ALA A 129 -4.29 5.84 6.28
C ALA A 129 -3.07 5.55 7.16
N PHE A 130 -1.86 5.79 6.66
CA PHE A 130 -0.61 5.65 7.42
C PHE A 130 -0.46 6.71 8.51
N LEU A 131 -0.78 7.97 8.23
CA LEU A 131 -0.74 9.05 9.24
C LEU A 131 -1.74 8.81 10.37
N ALA A 132 -2.94 8.32 10.04
CA ALA A 132 -3.92 7.91 11.05
C ALA A 132 -3.42 6.67 11.83
N SER A 133 -2.70 5.76 11.17
CA SER A 133 -2.08 4.60 11.84
C SER A 133 -1.07 4.99 12.89
N PHE A 134 -0.20 5.96 12.58
CA PHE A 134 0.76 6.51 13.54
C PHE A 134 0.09 6.92 14.87
N MET A 135 -1.13 7.46 14.81
CA MET A 135 -1.83 7.97 16.00
C MET A 135 -2.36 6.86 16.91
N PHE A 136 -2.76 5.69 16.38
CA PHE A 136 -3.30 4.59 17.19
C PHE A 136 -2.27 3.52 17.59
N ILE A 137 -1.11 3.51 16.94
CA ILE A 137 -0.02 2.59 17.31
C ILE A 137 0.40 2.85 18.77
N PRO A 138 0.51 1.80 19.60
CA PRO A 138 0.89 1.92 21.01
C PRO A 138 2.19 2.70 21.24
N LYS A 139 2.33 3.34 22.40
CA LYS A 139 3.46 4.23 22.73
C LYS A 139 4.66 3.49 23.36
N GLU A 140 4.54 2.20 23.67
CA GLU A 140 5.60 1.45 24.33
C GLU A 140 6.83 1.34 23.43
N LYS A 141 8.00 1.22 24.06
CA LYS A 141 9.30 1.23 23.35
C LYS A 141 9.40 0.21 22.22
N GLY A 142 8.72 -0.93 22.33
CA GLY A 142 8.70 -1.98 21.31
C GLY A 142 8.03 -1.59 19.99
N TYR A 143 7.14 -0.59 19.99
CA TYR A 143 6.41 -0.14 18.79
C TYR A 143 6.94 1.16 18.20
N LYS A 144 7.99 1.75 18.80
CA LYS A 144 8.51 3.07 18.43
C LYS A 144 8.91 3.13 16.95
N ASN A 145 9.64 2.13 16.47
CA ASN A 145 10.12 2.11 15.08
C ASN A 145 8.94 2.06 14.11
N LEU A 146 8.03 1.09 14.29
CA LEU A 146 6.80 0.96 13.50
C LEU A 146 5.98 2.25 13.44
N LYS A 147 5.87 2.94 14.57
CA LYS A 147 5.18 4.22 14.65
C LYS A 147 5.83 5.26 13.74
N TYR A 148 7.15 5.48 13.85
CA TYR A 148 7.85 6.45 12.99
C TYR A 148 7.89 6.02 11.52
N THR A 149 8.01 4.72 11.23
CA THR A 149 7.93 4.19 9.87
C THR A 149 6.60 4.57 9.24
N LEU A 150 5.47 4.36 9.92
CA LEU A 150 4.14 4.76 9.42
C LEU A 150 4.04 6.28 9.20
N LEU A 151 4.61 7.10 10.10
CA LEU A 151 4.64 8.54 9.93
C LEU A 151 5.41 8.96 8.67
N ILE A 152 6.62 8.42 8.49
CA ILE A 152 7.47 8.72 7.34
C ILE A 152 6.79 8.24 6.05
N CYS A 153 6.23 7.02 6.03
CA CYS A 153 5.52 6.50 4.86
C CYS A 153 4.31 7.36 4.51
N GLY A 154 3.54 7.79 5.51
CA GLY A 154 2.40 8.68 5.33
C GLY A 154 2.79 10.03 4.72
N ILE A 155 3.85 10.64 5.24
CA ILE A 155 4.40 11.90 4.70
C ILE A 155 4.87 11.70 3.25
N LEU A 156 5.65 10.65 2.98
CA LEU A 156 6.15 10.36 1.62
C LEU A 156 5.02 10.18 0.60
N CYS A 157 3.94 9.49 0.98
CA CYS A 157 2.77 9.30 0.11
C CYS A 157 2.05 10.63 -0.20
N VAL A 158 1.76 11.42 0.83
CA VAL A 158 1.08 12.72 0.65
C VAL A 158 1.98 13.71 -0.10
N SER A 159 3.28 13.74 0.21
CA SER A 159 4.25 14.56 -0.51
C SER A 159 4.39 14.15 -1.97
N GLY A 160 4.37 12.85 -2.28
CA GLY A 160 4.38 12.37 -3.66
C GLY A 160 3.13 12.78 -4.43
N PHE A 161 1.94 12.68 -3.81
CA PHE A 161 0.68 13.13 -4.39
C PHE A 161 0.67 14.64 -4.70
N LEU A 162 0.98 15.47 -3.70
CA LEU A 162 1.01 16.92 -3.86
C LEU A 162 2.13 17.34 -4.82
N GLY A 163 3.27 16.65 -4.75
CA GLY A 163 4.41 16.88 -5.62
C GLY A 163 4.09 16.61 -7.09
N ALA A 164 3.31 15.56 -7.40
CA ALA A 164 2.91 15.24 -8.76
C ALA A 164 2.15 16.38 -9.47
N MET A 165 1.48 17.25 -8.71
CA MET A 165 0.78 18.44 -9.27
C MET A 165 1.74 19.57 -9.67
N ILE A 166 2.99 19.54 -9.18
CA ILE A 166 4.04 20.53 -9.49
C ILE A 166 5.01 19.93 -10.51
N ASN A 167 5.46 18.70 -10.27
CA ASN A 167 6.38 17.96 -11.10
C ASN A 167 6.09 16.47 -10.95
N GLU A 168 5.76 15.80 -12.05
CA GLU A 168 5.42 14.37 -12.08
C GLU A 168 6.52 13.50 -11.43
N ASN A 169 7.79 13.87 -11.54
CA ASN A 169 8.88 13.10 -10.93
C ASN A 169 8.81 13.05 -9.40
N LEU A 170 8.11 13.98 -8.75
CA LEU A 170 7.91 13.92 -7.31
C LEU A 170 6.93 12.80 -6.91
N TRP A 171 6.14 12.27 -7.85
CA TRP A 171 5.27 11.12 -7.62
C TRP A 171 6.04 9.94 -7.04
N TYR A 172 7.28 9.70 -7.49
CA TYR A 172 8.10 8.56 -7.06
C TYR A 172 8.37 8.52 -5.54
N LEU A 173 8.14 9.61 -4.82
CA LEU A 173 8.13 9.62 -3.35
C LEU A 173 7.02 8.73 -2.76
N ALA A 174 5.83 8.69 -3.37
CA ALA A 174 4.73 7.89 -2.87
C ALA A 174 5.00 6.38 -2.95
N PRO A 175 5.44 5.80 -4.10
CA PRO A 175 5.90 4.41 -4.17
C PRO A 175 7.02 4.07 -3.19
N MET A 176 7.91 5.00 -2.84
CA MET A 176 8.87 4.78 -1.76
C MET A 176 8.18 4.64 -0.40
N GLY A 177 7.17 5.46 -0.13
CA GLY A 177 6.35 5.39 1.08
C GLY A 177 5.55 4.09 1.20
N TYR A 178 4.71 3.76 0.23
CA TYR A 178 3.84 2.57 0.33
C TYR A 178 4.50 1.27 -0.17
N GLY A 179 5.42 1.33 -1.12
CA GLY A 179 6.09 0.12 -1.66
C GLY A 179 7.18 -0.37 -0.72
N VAL A 180 8.26 0.41 -0.61
CA VAL A 180 9.40 0.07 0.28
C VAL A 180 8.96 0.12 1.75
N GLY A 181 8.18 1.13 2.13
CA GLY A 181 7.69 1.25 3.50
C GLY A 181 6.83 0.08 3.97
N THR A 182 6.02 -0.53 3.10
CA THR A 182 5.25 -1.75 3.47
C THR A 182 6.15 -2.92 3.81
N ILE A 183 7.27 -3.10 3.09
CA ILE A 183 8.25 -4.15 3.40
C ILE A 183 8.85 -3.89 4.80
N VAL A 184 9.24 -2.65 5.08
CA VAL A 184 9.80 -2.25 6.38
C VAL A 184 8.78 -2.50 7.51
N ILE A 185 7.53 -2.08 7.32
CA ILE A 185 6.42 -2.32 8.27
C ILE A 185 6.28 -3.82 8.54
N CYS A 186 6.28 -4.66 7.50
CA CYS A 186 6.17 -6.11 7.66
C CYS A 186 7.34 -6.71 8.45
N ILE A 187 8.58 -6.26 8.18
CA ILE A 187 9.77 -6.68 8.94
C ILE A 187 9.64 -6.27 10.41
N GLU A 188 9.24 -5.03 10.69
CA GLU A 188 9.05 -4.53 12.06
C GLU A 188 7.99 -5.33 12.82
N LEU A 189 6.88 -5.70 12.16
CA LEU A 189 5.86 -6.58 12.74
C LEU A 189 6.44 -7.95 13.13
N LEU A 190 7.31 -8.54 12.30
CA LEU A 190 7.98 -9.82 12.62
C LEU A 190 8.93 -9.68 13.80
N VAL A 191 9.69 -8.59 13.87
CA VAL A 191 10.60 -8.29 14.99
C VAL A 191 9.84 -8.15 16.29
N ILE A 192 8.73 -7.40 16.28
CA ILE A 192 7.85 -7.22 17.45
C ILE A 192 7.30 -8.57 17.93
N GLU A 193 6.82 -9.42 17.01
CA GLU A 193 6.28 -10.73 17.39
C GLU A 193 7.35 -11.67 17.96
N LYS A 194 8.59 -11.60 17.46
CA LYS A 194 9.72 -12.37 18.00
C LYS A 194 10.04 -11.94 19.43
N ILE A 195 10.22 -10.63 19.67
CA ILE A 195 10.54 -10.07 21.00
C ILE A 195 9.44 -10.43 22.01
N SER A 196 8.17 -10.36 21.60
CA SER A 196 7.05 -10.72 22.47
C SER A 196 7.10 -12.19 22.90
N LYS A 197 7.49 -13.12 22.02
CA LYS A 197 7.63 -14.54 22.36
C LYS A 197 8.80 -14.81 23.29
N ASP A 198 9.96 -14.21 23.03
CA ASP A 198 11.17 -14.41 23.85
C ASP A 198 10.96 -13.91 25.28
N SER A 199 10.22 -12.80 25.44
CA SER A 199 9.84 -12.26 26.75
C SER A 199 8.94 -13.23 27.55
N ILE A 200 7.98 -13.88 26.89
CA ILE A 200 7.07 -14.85 27.53
C ILE A 200 7.82 -16.13 27.93
N MET A 201 8.77 -16.60 27.11
CA MET A 201 9.55 -17.79 27.43
C MET A 201 10.46 -17.58 28.63
N THR A 202 11.09 -16.41 28.75
CA THR A 202 11.96 -16.06 29.89
C THR A 202 11.19 -16.06 31.22
N ILE A 203 9.94 -15.56 31.23
CA ILE A 203 9.08 -15.53 32.43
C ILE A 203 8.65 -16.94 32.86
N LYS A 204 8.45 -17.88 31.91
CA LYS A 204 8.07 -19.26 32.24
C LYS A 204 9.23 -20.11 32.77
N SER A 205 10.48 -19.68 32.56
CA SER A 205 11.69 -20.39 33.01
C SER A 205 12.23 -19.91 34.37
N SER A 206 11.64 -18.88 34.96
CA SER A 206 11.95 -18.34 36.29
C SER A 206 10.91 -18.77 37.31
#